data_AF-A0A0U5MAA5-F1
#
_entry.id   AF-A0A0U5MAA5-F1
#
_cell.length_a   1.000
_cell.length_b   1.000
_cell.length_c   1.000
_cell.angle_alpha   90.00
_cell.angle_beta   90.00
_cell.angle_gamma   90.00
#
_symmetry.space_group_name_H-M   'P 1'
#
loop_
_entity.id
_entity.type
_entity.pdbx_description
1 polymer ?
#
loop_
_entity_poly.entity_id
_entity_poly.type
_entity_poly.pdbx_seq_one_letter_code
_entity_poly.pdbx_strand_id
1 'polypeptide(L)'
;MAEDLSGLRGRLAVTLPEDVAAALAGYEDFTATSPPTDAKGFAAWHAAAKAALAHVDLLVKLARWAEGSAEPDSDDGFERLLEGARAALDAIDEEEQ
;
A
#
# COMPACT_ATOMS: atom_id res chain seq x y z
N MET A 1 -4.57 -18.92 16.85
CA MET A 1 -3.79 -17.71 16.49
C MET A 1 -3.98 -17.29 15.03
N ALA A 2 -3.96 -18.20 14.04
CA ALA A 2 -4.22 -17.84 12.64
C ALA A 2 -5.67 -17.36 12.35
N GLU A 3 -6.64 -17.87 13.13
CA GLU A 3 -8.05 -17.49 13.03
C GLU A 3 -8.31 -16.01 13.40
N ASP A 4 -7.48 -15.44 14.28
CA ASP A 4 -7.56 -14.03 14.72
C ASP A 4 -7.03 -13.07 13.65
N LEU A 5 -5.87 -13.40 13.06
CA LEU A 5 -5.27 -12.57 12.01
C LEU A 5 -6.07 -12.61 10.70
N SER A 6 -6.66 -13.76 10.33
CA SER A 6 -7.51 -13.85 9.15
C SER A 6 -8.79 -13.02 9.29
N GLY A 7 -9.44 -13.07 10.47
CA GLY A 7 -10.61 -12.24 10.77
C GLY A 7 -10.27 -10.75 10.80
N LEU A 8 -9.12 -10.37 11.37
CA LEU A 8 -8.61 -9.00 11.35
C LEU A 8 -8.34 -8.53 9.92
N ARG A 9 -7.70 -9.36 9.10
CA ARG A 9 -7.40 -9.09 7.70
C ARG A 9 -8.67 -8.79 6.90
N GLY A 10 -9.70 -9.63 7.04
CA GLY A 10 -10.99 -9.42 6.39
C GLY A 10 -11.68 -8.12 6.81
N ARG A 11 -11.62 -7.76 8.10
CA ARG A 11 -12.16 -6.48 8.58
C ARG A 11 -11.41 -5.28 8.01
N LEU A 12 -10.08 -5.34 8.01
CA LEU A 12 -9.22 -4.29 7.48
C LEU A 12 -9.41 -4.10 5.96
N ALA A 13 -9.62 -5.18 5.21
CA ALA A 13 -9.90 -5.09 3.78
C ALA A 13 -11.20 -4.32 3.48
N VAL A 14 -12.17 -4.35 4.40
CA VAL A 14 -13.44 -3.61 4.27
C VAL A 14 -13.28 -2.15 4.70
N THR A 15 -12.55 -1.85 5.78
CA THR A 15 -12.51 -0.49 6.35
C THR A 15 -11.41 0.40 5.76
N LEU A 16 -10.25 -0.18 5.42
CA LEU A 16 -9.08 0.62 5.01
C LEU A 16 -9.27 1.44 3.74
N PRO A 17 -10.03 1.02 2.71
CA PRO A 17 -10.28 1.88 1.55
C PRO A 17 -10.91 3.22 1.93
N GLU A 18 -11.88 3.22 2.86
CA GLU A 18 -12.50 4.45 3.35
C GLU A 18 -11.53 5.25 4.25
N ASP A 19 -10.76 4.57 5.11
CA ASP A 19 -9.76 5.22 5.97
C ASP A 19 -8.66 5.92 5.16
N VAL A 20 -8.19 5.30 4.07
CA VAL A 20 -7.21 5.89 3.13
C VAL A 20 -7.80 7.14 2.47
N ALA A 21 -9.04 7.06 1.98
CA ALA A 21 -9.71 8.20 1.36
C ALA A 21 -9.89 9.36 2.34
N ALA A 22 -10.29 9.07 3.59
CA ALA A 22 -10.45 10.07 4.64
C ALA A 22 -9.10 10.72 5.03
N ALA A 23 -8.03 9.93 5.15
CA ALA A 23 -6.70 10.45 5.45
C ALA A 23 -6.14 11.35 4.33
N LEU A 24 -6.38 10.98 3.07
CA LEU A 24 -5.99 11.79 1.91
C LEU A 24 -6.77 13.11 1.85
N ALA A 25 -8.10 13.06 2.04
CA ALA A 25 -8.92 14.27 2.11
C ALA A 25 -8.47 15.21 3.24
N GLY A 26 -8.14 14.67 4.41
CA GLY A 26 -7.60 15.48 5.52
C GLY A 26 -6.25 16.14 5.20
N TYR A 27 -5.39 15.48 4.44
CA TYR A 27 -4.15 16.08 3.94
C TYR A 27 -4.43 17.21 2.94
N GLU A 28 -5.35 16.98 1.99
CA GLU A 28 -5.75 17.98 0.99
C GLU A 28 -6.35 19.22 1.66
N ASP A 29 -7.26 19.03 2.61
CA ASP A 29 -7.86 20.12 3.40
C ASP A 29 -6.81 20.91 4.20
N PHE A 30 -5.88 20.20 4.85
CA PHE A 30 -4.80 20.83 5.62
C PHE A 30 -3.89 21.67 4.72
N THR A 31 -3.56 21.15 3.53
CA THR A 31 -2.63 21.79 2.59
C THR A 31 -3.28 22.81 1.66
N ALA A 32 -4.61 22.85 1.57
CA ALA A 32 -5.35 23.91 0.90
C ALA A 32 -5.16 25.28 1.59
N THR A 33 -4.77 25.29 2.86
CA THR A 33 -4.42 26.53 3.57
C THR A 33 -3.03 27.03 3.17
N SER A 34 -2.84 28.35 3.08
CA SER A 34 -1.51 28.91 2.81
C SER A 34 -0.55 28.62 3.97
N PRO A 35 0.67 28.13 3.69
CA PRO A 35 1.63 27.84 4.74
C PRO A 35 2.06 29.13 5.46
N PRO A 36 2.44 29.05 6.76
CA PRO A 36 2.96 30.20 7.49
C PRO A 36 4.22 30.79 6.84
N THR A 37 4.39 32.11 6.92
CA THR A 37 5.51 32.81 6.28
C THR A 37 6.80 32.79 7.11
N ASP A 38 6.69 32.54 8.42
CA ASP A 38 7.86 32.43 9.29
C ASP A 38 8.47 31.03 9.23
N ALA A 39 9.79 30.94 9.37
CA ALA A 39 10.50 29.67 9.21
C ALA A 39 10.04 28.58 10.20
N LYS A 40 9.68 28.96 11.44
CA LYS A 40 9.25 28.01 12.47
C LYS A 40 7.86 27.47 12.15
N GLY A 41 6.93 28.35 11.80
CA GLY A 41 5.58 28.01 11.37
C GLY A 41 5.60 27.15 10.10
N PHE A 42 6.41 27.51 9.11
CA PHE A 42 6.59 26.73 7.90
C PHE A 42 7.13 25.32 8.19
N ALA A 43 8.16 25.22 9.03
CA ALA A 43 8.74 23.92 9.39
C ALA A 43 7.71 23.01 10.11
N ALA A 44 6.92 23.57 11.03
CA ALA A 44 5.86 22.84 11.73
C ALA A 44 4.73 22.41 10.78
N TRP A 45 4.26 23.31 9.92
CA TRP A 45 3.23 23.01 8.91
C TRP A 45 3.69 21.91 7.95
N HIS A 46 4.93 22.01 7.45
CA HIS A 46 5.49 21.04 6.52
C HIS A 46 5.76 19.68 7.19
N ALA A 47 6.17 19.67 8.46
CA ALA A 47 6.30 18.43 9.24
C ALA A 47 4.93 17.73 9.41
N ALA A 48 3.87 18.48 9.69
CA ALA A 48 2.51 17.95 9.78
C ALA A 48 2.04 17.38 8.42
N ALA A 49 2.26 18.10 7.33
CA ALA A 49 1.95 17.64 5.98
C ALA A 49 2.66 16.31 5.63
N LYS A 50 3.95 16.21 5.96
CA LYS A 50 4.72 14.97 5.78
C LYS A 50 4.20 13.82 6.63
N ALA A 51 3.85 14.09 7.89
CA ALA A 51 3.29 13.07 8.78
C ALA A 51 1.95 12.53 8.26
N ALA A 52 1.09 13.40 7.70
CA ALA A 52 -0.16 12.99 7.07
C ALA A 52 0.08 12.07 5.87
N LEU A 53 1.01 12.41 4.98
CA LEU A 53 1.36 11.55 3.84
C LEU A 53 1.98 10.21 4.27
N ALA A 54 2.83 10.21 5.30
CA ALA A 54 3.37 8.97 5.85
C ALA A 54 2.27 8.08 6.45
N HIS A 55 1.26 8.67 7.08
CA HIS A 55 0.09 7.92 7.55
C HIS A 55 -0.70 7.29 6.40
N VAL A 56 -0.94 8.03 5.31
CA VAL A 56 -1.59 7.49 4.11
C VAL A 56 -0.80 6.31 3.53
N ASP A 57 0.52 6.43 3.40
CA ASP A 57 1.38 5.34 2.92
C ASP A 57 1.27 4.08 3.80
N LEU A 58 1.24 4.24 5.13
CA LEU A 58 1.04 3.11 6.06
C LEU A 58 -0.33 2.45 5.89
N LEU A 59 -1.40 3.22 5.71
CA LEU A 59 -2.74 2.67 5.47
C LEU A 59 -2.80 1.92 4.14
N VAL A 60 -2.17 2.44 3.09
CA VAL A 60 -2.08 1.76 1.79
C VAL A 60 -1.33 0.43 1.91
N LYS A 61 -0.18 0.42 2.60
CA LYS A 61 0.57 -0.82 2.85
C LYS A 61 -0.26 -1.84 3.62
N LEU A 62 -0.98 -1.38 4.64
CA LEU A 62 -1.86 -2.24 5.42
C LEU A 62 -3.04 -2.76 4.59
N ALA A 63 -3.60 -1.96 3.69
CA ALA A 63 -4.68 -2.37 2.80
C ALA A 63 -4.22 -3.44 1.81
N ARG A 64 -3.03 -3.27 1.22
CA ARG A 64 -2.42 -4.26 0.32
C ARG A 64 -2.14 -5.57 1.04
N TRP A 65 -1.59 -5.48 2.26
CA TRP A 65 -1.46 -6.63 3.14
C TRP A 65 -2.82 -7.28 3.43
N ALA A 66 -3.87 -6.50 3.69
CA ALA A 66 -5.21 -7.02 3.97
C ALA A 66 -5.85 -7.73 2.77
N GLU A 67 -5.57 -7.29 1.55
CA GLU A 67 -6.25 -7.81 0.35
C GLU A 67 -5.78 -9.19 -0.11
N GLY A 68 -4.61 -9.68 0.34
CA GLY A 68 -4.00 -10.86 -0.29
C GLY A 68 -2.81 -10.52 -1.15
N SER A 69 -2.72 -9.26 -1.57
CA SER A 69 -1.65 -8.68 -2.35
C SER A 69 -0.40 -8.54 -1.47
N ALA A 70 0.26 -9.66 -1.19
CA ALA A 70 1.66 -9.62 -0.80
C ALA A 70 2.39 -8.82 -1.86
N GLU A 71 2.99 -7.68 -1.47
CA GLU A 71 4.09 -7.13 -2.24
C GLU A 71 5.06 -8.28 -2.52
N PRO A 72 5.63 -8.41 -3.74
CA PRO A 72 6.74 -9.30 -3.98
C PRO A 72 7.97 -8.72 -3.25
N ASP A 73 7.99 -8.81 -1.93
CA ASP A 73 9.13 -8.46 -1.08
C ASP A 73 9.72 -9.72 -0.41
N SER A 74 9.43 -10.88 -1.00
CA SER A 74 10.04 -12.15 -0.66
C SER A 74 10.43 -12.85 -1.96
N ASP A 75 11.58 -13.54 -1.95
CA ASP A 75 12.10 -14.38 -3.05
C ASP A 75 11.00 -15.25 -3.70
N ASP A 76 9.98 -15.65 -2.93
CA ASP A 76 8.78 -16.37 -3.37
C ASP A 76 7.98 -15.71 -4.51
N GLY A 77 7.97 -14.38 -4.61
CA GLY A 77 7.31 -13.66 -5.71
C GLY A 77 8.09 -13.79 -7.02
N PHE A 78 9.42 -13.79 -6.92
CA PHE A 78 10.32 -13.98 -8.05
C PHE A 78 10.35 -15.45 -8.48
N GLU A 79 10.34 -16.39 -7.54
CA GLU A 79 10.24 -17.83 -7.79
C GLU A 79 8.96 -18.17 -8.57
N ARG A 80 7.79 -17.62 -8.17
CA ARG A 80 6.54 -17.80 -8.91
C ARG A 80 6.55 -17.19 -10.30
N LEU A 81 7.21 -16.04 -10.47
CA LEU A 81 7.34 -15.40 -11.79
C LEU A 81 8.23 -16.25 -12.71
N LEU A 82 9.31 -16.81 -12.17
CA LEU A 82 10.22 -17.73 -12.88
C LEU A 82 9.55 -19.06 -13.24
N GLU A 83 8.76 -19.64 -12.32
CA GLU A 83 7.97 -20.84 -12.62
C GLU A 83 6.95 -20.58 -13.73
N GLY A 84 6.25 -19.45 -13.68
CA GLY A 84 5.33 -19.04 -14.75
C GLY A 84 6.02 -18.86 -16.10
N ALA A 85 7.21 -18.26 -16.12
CA ALA A 85 8.00 -18.09 -17.34
C ALA A 85 8.51 -19.42 -17.91
N ARG A 86 8.94 -20.36 -17.05
CA ARG A 86 9.37 -21.71 -17.47
C ARG A 86 8.21 -22.51 -18.06
N ALA A 87 7.07 -22.52 -17.39
CA ALA A 87 5.88 -23.22 -17.88
C ALA A 87 5.38 -22.67 -19.23
N ALA A 88 5.51 -21.36 -19.46
CA ALA A 88 5.16 -20.75 -20.74
C ALA A 88 6.11 -21.15 -21.88
N LEU A 89 7.41 -21.33 -21.60
CA LEU A 89 8.38 -21.82 -22.59
C LEU A 89 8.13 -23.30 -22.93
N ASP A 90 7.89 -24.13 -21.93
CA ASP A 90 7.58 -25.56 -22.14
C ASP A 90 6.31 -25.72 -23.00
N ALA A 91 5.29 -24.89 -22.77
CA ALA A 91 4.06 -24.91 -23.57
C ALA A 91 4.29 -24.50 -25.04
N ILE A 92 5.23 -23.59 -25.31
CA ILE A 92 5.59 -23.19 -26.69
C ILE A 92 6.36 -24.32 -27.38
N ASP A 93 7.30 -24.96 -26.68
CA ASP A 93 8.07 -26.11 -27.22
C ASP A 93 7.18 -27.34 -27.48
N GLU A 94 6.08 -27.50 -26.73
CA GLU A 94 5.07 -28.54 -26.99
C GLU A 94 4.13 -28.20 -28.17
N GLU A 95 3.88 -26.92 -28.46
CA GLU A 95 3.07 -26.48 -29.60
C GLU A 95 3.85 -26.48 -30.94
N GLU A 96 5.19 -26.44 -30.91
CA GLU A 96 6.05 -26.48 -32.11
C GLU A 96 6.43 -27.91 -32.58
N GLN A 97 5.95 -28.97 -31.91
CA GLN A 97 6.13 -30.39 -32.28
C GLN A 97 4.89 -31.02 -32.93
#